data_AF-A0A090YSI1-F1
#
_entry.id   AF-A0A090YSI1-F1
#
_cell.length_a   1.000
_cell.length_b   1.000
_cell.length_c   1.000
_cell.angle_alpha   90.00
_cell.angle_beta   90.00
_cell.angle_gamma   90.00
#
_symmetry.space_group_name_H-M   'P 1'
#
loop_
_entity.id
_entity.type
_entity.pdbx_description
1 polymer ?
#
loop_
_entity_poly.entity_id
_entity_poly.type
_entity_poly.pdbx_seq_one_letter_code
_entity_poly.pdbx_strand_id
1 'polypeptide(L)'
;MKKGFAALSLILIAMLALAGCGKKAYTAQPVNEDVDVCVICNMQVKDDAYATQIVTKEGKSLKFDDIGCMNEWKKQNGTDDIGMDFVRDYNDKAWIEFAKATYVYDPSIRTPMAYGIISFKDKASAEAFIKEQGVGRLLSAADLNNHTWEQSKGMMDMGL
;
A
#
# COMPACT_ATOMS: atom_id res chain seq x y z
N MET A 1 10.59 35.50 -47.09
CA MET A 1 10.95 34.16 -46.59
C MET A 1 11.03 34.04 -45.06
N LYS A 2 11.25 35.13 -44.28
CA LYS A 2 11.40 35.06 -42.80
C LYS A 2 10.09 34.85 -42.00
N LYS A 3 8.92 35.18 -42.57
CA LYS A 3 7.62 35.09 -41.87
C LYS A 3 7.10 33.65 -41.70
N GLY A 4 7.48 32.72 -42.60
CA GLY A 4 7.08 31.31 -42.52
C GLY A 4 7.83 30.51 -41.44
N PHE A 5 9.10 30.86 -41.18
CA PHE A 5 9.92 30.22 -40.15
C PHE A 5 9.44 30.53 -38.73
N ALA A 6 8.93 31.75 -38.51
CA ALA A 6 8.35 32.15 -37.22
C ALA A 6 7.04 31.41 -36.91
N ALA A 7 6.17 31.22 -37.93
CA ALA A 7 4.92 30.47 -37.78
C ALA A 7 5.16 28.97 -37.52
N LEU A 8 6.16 28.36 -38.19
CA LEU A 8 6.53 26.96 -37.96
C LEU A 8 7.07 26.72 -36.55
N SER A 9 7.84 27.68 -36.02
CA SER A 9 8.43 27.60 -34.68
C SER A 9 7.36 27.72 -33.59
N LEU A 10 6.34 28.55 -33.80
CA LEU A 10 5.22 28.73 -32.85
C LEU A 10 4.33 27.48 -32.76
N ILE A 11 4.12 26.79 -33.88
CA ILE A 11 3.35 25.54 -33.96
C ILE A 11 4.09 24.40 -33.26
N LEU A 12 5.41 24.33 -33.39
CA LEU A 12 6.23 23.31 -32.73
C LEU A 12 6.23 23.48 -31.20
N ILE A 13 6.32 24.72 -30.70
CA ILE A 13 6.25 25.02 -29.25
C ILE A 13 4.86 24.68 -28.68
N ALA A 14 3.79 24.92 -29.44
CA ALA A 14 2.42 24.55 -29.04
C ALA A 14 2.20 23.03 -28.99
N MET A 15 2.86 22.25 -29.86
CA MET A 15 2.79 20.77 -29.82
C MET A 15 3.59 20.17 -28.66
N LEU A 16 4.70 20.80 -28.24
CA LEU A 16 5.44 20.36 -27.05
C LEU A 16 4.68 20.60 -25.72
N ALA A 17 3.77 21.58 -25.68
CA ALA A 17 2.97 21.86 -24.49
C ALA A 17 1.88 20.79 -24.21
N LEU A 18 1.55 19.94 -25.19
CA LEU A 18 0.52 18.88 -25.06
C LEU A 18 1.08 17.52 -24.57
N ALA A 19 2.41 17.39 -24.47
CA ALA A 19 3.05 16.14 -24.00
C ALA A 19 3.06 15.98 -22.47
N GLY A 20 2.60 16.97 -21.71
CA GLY A 20 2.60 16.96 -20.25
C GLY A 20 1.44 16.19 -19.59
N CYS A 21 0.52 15.62 -20.37
CA CYS A 21 -0.60 14.83 -19.83
C CYS A 21 -0.16 13.39 -19.54
N GLY A 22 0.90 13.22 -18.75
CA GLY A 22 1.24 11.93 -18.16
C GLY A 22 0.23 11.58 -17.08
N LYS A 23 -0.28 10.34 -17.06
CA LYS A 23 -1.07 9.85 -15.92
C LYS A 23 -0.28 10.12 -14.64
N LYS A 24 -0.90 10.76 -13.64
CA LYS A 24 -0.28 11.01 -12.34
C LYS A 24 0.14 9.66 -11.76
N ALA A 25 1.45 9.41 -11.72
CA ALA A 25 2.00 8.19 -11.16
C ALA A 25 2.18 8.40 -9.65
N TYR A 26 1.42 7.66 -8.85
CA TYR A 26 1.61 7.64 -7.40
C TYR A 26 2.71 6.63 -7.07
N THR A 27 3.64 7.02 -6.20
CA THR A 27 4.76 6.16 -5.79
C THR A 27 4.78 6.09 -4.27
N ALA A 28 5.04 4.90 -3.75
CA ALA A 28 5.26 4.67 -2.34
C ALA A 28 6.45 5.50 -1.85
N GLN A 29 6.31 6.12 -0.69
CA GLN A 29 7.38 6.89 -0.04
C GLN A 29 8.13 6.01 0.98
N PRO A 30 9.44 6.22 1.22
CA PRO A 30 10.16 5.53 2.29
C PRO A 30 9.51 5.74 3.66
N VAL A 31 9.67 4.74 4.53
CA VAL A 31 9.35 4.89 5.97
C VAL A 31 10.52 5.58 6.65
N ASN A 32 10.22 6.60 7.45
CA ASN A 32 11.14 7.23 8.37
C ASN A 32 10.69 6.90 9.79
N GLU A 33 11.33 5.90 10.40
CA GLU A 33 10.95 5.40 11.73
C GLU A 33 11.00 6.50 12.81
N ASP A 34 11.81 7.55 12.66
CA ASP A 34 11.91 8.62 13.67
C ASP A 34 10.65 9.50 13.77
N VAL A 35 9.84 9.56 12.71
CA VAL A 35 8.73 10.53 12.61
C VAL A 35 7.42 9.94 12.10
N ASP A 36 7.46 8.81 11.39
CA ASP A 36 6.27 8.23 10.82
C ASP A 36 5.47 7.48 11.89
N VAL A 37 4.23 7.94 12.07
CA VAL A 37 3.29 7.40 13.04
C VAL A 37 2.03 6.92 12.31
N CYS A 38 1.55 5.74 12.66
CA CYS A 38 0.33 5.19 12.10
C CYS A 38 -0.85 6.09 12.45
N VAL A 39 -1.58 6.54 11.43
CA VAL A 39 -2.68 7.52 11.59
C VAL A 39 -3.91 6.96 12.30
N ILE A 40 -3.95 5.65 12.57
CA ILE A 40 -5.06 4.97 13.26
C ILE A 40 -4.70 4.59 14.70
N CYS A 41 -3.60 3.86 14.92
CA CYS A 41 -3.24 3.36 16.25
C CYS A 41 -2.27 4.29 17.02
N ASN A 42 -1.72 5.32 16.36
CA ASN A 42 -0.68 6.21 16.91
C ASN A 42 0.63 5.51 17.31
N MET A 43 0.88 4.28 16.84
CA MET A 43 2.17 3.60 17.00
C MET A 43 3.16 4.04 15.93
N GLN A 44 4.45 3.96 16.24
CA GLN A 44 5.53 4.22 15.29
C GLN A 44 5.49 3.20 14.15
N VAL A 45 5.61 3.69 12.90
CA VAL A 45 5.69 2.82 11.72
C VAL A 45 7.13 2.38 11.51
N LYS A 46 7.37 1.07 11.58
CA LYS A 46 8.68 0.47 11.30
C LYS A 46 8.89 0.29 9.80
N ASP A 47 10.15 0.31 9.35
CA ASP A 47 10.51 -0.03 7.98
C ASP A 47 10.60 -1.56 7.79
N ASP A 48 9.45 -2.23 7.92
CA ASP A 48 9.33 -3.68 7.88
C ASP A 48 8.28 -4.20 6.87
N ALA A 49 7.99 -5.49 6.95
CA ALA A 49 7.07 -6.19 6.06
C ALA A 49 5.57 -5.87 6.31
N TYR A 50 5.24 -5.21 7.43
CA TYR A 50 3.86 -4.94 7.82
C TYR A 50 3.42 -3.52 7.47
N ALA A 51 4.37 -2.61 7.24
CA ALA A 51 4.09 -1.25 6.87
C ALA A 51 3.25 -1.17 5.59
N THR A 52 2.20 -0.35 5.64
CA THR A 52 1.37 -0.04 4.47
C THR A 52 1.23 1.46 4.32
N GLN A 53 0.84 1.93 3.14
CA GLN A 53 0.59 3.36 2.94
C GLN A 53 -0.49 3.64 1.91
N ILE A 54 -1.18 4.75 2.10
CA ILE A 54 -2.08 5.37 1.12
C ILE A 54 -1.40 6.66 0.64
N VAL A 55 -1.21 6.78 -0.67
CA VAL A 55 -0.82 8.02 -1.32
C VAL A 55 -2.07 8.69 -1.87
N THR A 56 -2.42 9.86 -1.34
CA THR A 56 -3.62 10.60 -1.77
C THR A 56 -3.47 11.17 -3.18
N LYS A 57 -4.57 11.61 -3.79
CA LYS A 57 -4.54 12.29 -5.10
C LYS A 57 -3.67 13.54 -5.09
N GLU A 58 -3.48 14.17 -3.94
CA GLU A 58 -2.61 15.33 -3.75
C GLU A 58 -1.14 14.94 -3.53
N GLY A 59 -0.84 13.67 -3.28
CA GLY A 59 0.51 13.14 -3.09
C GLY A 59 0.93 13.01 -1.63
N LYS A 60 0.02 13.21 -0.66
CA LYS A 60 0.30 12.97 0.75
C LYS A 60 0.40 11.46 0.99
N SER A 61 1.45 11.01 1.66
CA SER A 61 1.61 9.61 2.10
C SER A 61 1.11 9.48 3.54
N LEU A 62 0.02 8.74 3.73
CA LEU A 62 -0.49 8.27 5.01
C LEU A 62 0.08 6.88 5.26
N LYS A 63 0.73 6.67 6.39
CA LYS A 63 1.38 5.38 6.71
C LYS A 63 0.66 4.67 7.84
N PHE A 64 0.78 3.34 7.81
CA PHE A 64 0.17 2.46 8.78
C PHE A 64 1.17 1.35 9.14
N ASP A 65 1.14 0.93 10.39
CA ASP A 65 1.95 -0.17 10.93
C ASP A 65 1.36 -1.56 10.63
N ASP A 66 0.08 -1.63 10.28
CA ASP A 66 -0.64 -2.85 9.93
C ASP A 66 -1.68 -2.58 8.83
N ILE A 67 -1.91 -3.56 7.96
CA ILE A 67 -2.89 -3.48 6.87
C ILE A 67 -4.33 -3.31 7.38
N GLY A 68 -4.64 -3.80 8.59
CA GLY A 68 -5.92 -3.59 9.23
C GLY A 68 -6.16 -2.14 9.64
N CYS A 69 -5.11 -1.42 10.06
CA CYS A 69 -5.19 0.02 10.28
C CYS A 69 -5.47 0.78 8.98
N MET A 70 -4.81 0.42 7.87
CA MET A 70 -5.12 1.02 6.57
C MET A 70 -6.58 0.78 6.15
N ASN A 71 -7.11 -0.43 6.37
CA ASN A 71 -8.51 -0.73 6.09
C ASN A 71 -9.48 0.06 6.98
N GLU A 72 -9.17 0.19 8.27
CA GLU A 72 -9.97 1.00 9.20
C GLU A 72 -10.01 2.46 8.75
N TRP A 73 -8.89 3.02 8.32
CA TRP A 73 -8.84 4.37 7.77
C TRP A 73 -9.74 4.52 6.53
N LYS A 74 -9.73 3.56 5.60
CA LYS A 74 -10.60 3.56 4.41
C LYS A 74 -12.09 3.52 4.79
N LYS A 75 -12.46 2.78 5.84
CA LYS A 75 -13.85 2.74 6.33
C LYS A 75 -14.29 4.08 6.91
N GLN A 76 -13.40 4.76 7.65
CA GLN A 76 -13.71 6.03 8.29
C GLN A 76 -13.72 7.22 7.32
N ASN A 77 -12.87 7.20 6.29
CA ASN A 77 -12.61 8.36 5.43
C ASN A 77 -13.11 8.18 3.98
N GLY A 78 -13.52 6.96 3.61
CA GLY A 78 -13.82 6.60 2.23
C GLY A 78 -12.56 6.40 1.39
N THR A 79 -12.75 6.22 0.08
CA THR A 79 -11.66 5.92 -0.88
C THR A 79 -11.53 6.95 -2.00
N ASP A 80 -12.38 7.99 -2.00
CA ASP A 80 -12.47 8.95 -3.09
C ASP A 80 -11.21 9.78 -3.30
N ASP A 81 -10.43 10.03 -2.24
CA ASP A 81 -9.16 10.79 -2.32
C ASP A 81 -7.92 9.90 -2.48
N ILE A 82 -8.08 8.58 -2.57
CA ILE A 82 -6.95 7.66 -2.75
C ILE A 82 -6.43 7.78 -4.18
N GLY A 83 -5.14 8.08 -4.31
CA GLY A 83 -4.41 7.99 -5.56
C GLY A 83 -3.92 6.57 -5.81
N MET A 84 -3.25 5.99 -4.82
CA MET A 84 -2.80 4.60 -4.80
C MET A 84 -2.57 4.15 -3.36
N ASP A 85 -2.75 2.86 -3.10
CA ASP A 85 -2.42 2.19 -1.87
C ASP A 85 -1.35 1.12 -2.09
N PHE A 86 -0.48 0.97 -1.10
CA PHE A 86 0.68 0.10 -1.17
C PHE A 86 0.81 -0.74 0.10
N VAL A 87 1.28 -1.96 -0.11
CA VAL A 87 1.67 -2.91 0.94
C VAL A 87 3.11 -3.33 0.71
N ARG A 88 3.77 -3.84 1.74
CA ARG A 88 5.13 -4.39 1.64
C ARG A 88 5.09 -5.87 1.29
N ASP A 89 6.02 -6.32 0.46
CA ASP A 89 6.30 -7.74 0.31
C ASP A 89 6.84 -8.29 1.63
N TYR A 90 6.32 -9.43 2.07
CA TYR A 90 6.71 -10.03 3.33
C TYR A 90 8.19 -10.45 3.38
N ASN A 91 8.75 -10.86 2.23
CA ASN A 91 10.10 -11.42 2.19
C ASN A 91 11.18 -10.35 2.02
N ASP A 92 10.98 -9.42 1.08
CA ASP A 92 12.00 -8.43 0.69
C ASP A 92 11.62 -6.98 0.98
N LYS A 93 10.43 -6.76 1.55
CA LYS A 93 9.88 -5.42 1.84
C LYS A 93 9.72 -4.56 0.60
N ALA A 94 9.69 -5.08 -0.63
CA ALA A 94 9.39 -4.25 -1.79
C ALA A 94 7.98 -3.65 -1.67
N TRP A 95 7.78 -2.41 -2.14
CA TRP A 95 6.45 -1.83 -2.23
C TRP A 95 5.67 -2.45 -3.39
N ILE A 96 4.45 -2.91 -3.10
CA ILE A 96 3.52 -3.51 -4.05
C ILE A 96 2.23 -2.70 -4.02
N GLU A 97 1.64 -2.41 -5.19
CA GLU A 97 0.27 -1.87 -5.23
C GLU A 97 -0.68 -2.86 -4.55
N PHE A 98 -1.52 -2.38 -3.63
CA PHE A 98 -2.42 -3.23 -2.84
C PHE A 98 -3.27 -4.16 -3.73
N ALA A 99 -3.77 -3.65 -4.85
CA ALA A 99 -4.59 -4.41 -5.79
C ALA A 99 -3.85 -5.55 -6.51
N LYS A 100 -2.50 -5.50 -6.56
CA LYS A 100 -1.66 -6.50 -7.25
C LYS A 100 -1.03 -7.53 -6.30
N ALA A 101 -1.05 -7.27 -4.99
CA ALA A 101 -0.49 -8.19 -4.02
C ALA A 101 -1.35 -9.45 -3.86
N THR A 102 -0.69 -10.54 -3.46
CA THR A 102 -1.33 -11.74 -2.91
C THR A 102 -1.21 -11.70 -1.40
N TYR A 103 -2.25 -12.11 -0.68
CA TYR A 103 -2.28 -12.05 0.77
C TYR A 103 -2.38 -13.45 1.36
N VAL A 104 -1.85 -13.61 2.57
CA VAL A 104 -2.10 -14.77 3.43
C VAL A 104 -2.78 -14.27 4.68
N TYR A 105 -3.85 -14.96 5.07
CA TYR A 105 -4.55 -14.70 6.32
C TYR A 105 -4.61 -15.95 7.20
N ASP A 106 -4.29 -15.77 8.46
CA ASP A 106 -4.61 -16.69 9.55
C ASP A 106 -4.71 -15.90 10.87
N PRO A 107 -5.71 -16.14 11.74
CA PRO A 107 -5.79 -15.44 13.02
C PRO A 107 -4.62 -15.74 13.98
N SER A 108 -3.80 -16.76 13.71
CA SER A 108 -2.58 -17.06 14.47
C SER A 108 -1.32 -16.36 13.93
N ILE A 109 -1.34 -15.79 12.72
CA ILE A 109 -0.21 -15.04 12.17
C ILE A 109 -0.05 -13.75 12.97
N ARG A 110 1.13 -13.56 13.55
CA ARG A 110 1.44 -12.34 14.31
C ARG A 110 1.70 -11.17 13.37
N THR A 111 0.90 -10.12 13.51
CA THR A 111 1.08 -8.80 12.89
C THR A 111 0.99 -7.72 13.98
N PRO A 112 1.53 -6.51 13.76
CA PRO A 112 1.61 -5.46 14.80
C PRO A 112 0.28 -5.17 15.50
N MET A 113 -0.82 -5.17 14.74
CA MET A 113 -2.16 -4.91 15.27
C MET A 113 -3.07 -6.14 15.26
N ALA A 114 -2.48 -7.35 15.23
CA ALA A 114 -3.15 -8.64 15.37
C ALA A 114 -4.28 -8.94 14.34
N TYR A 115 -4.21 -8.36 13.15
CA TYR A 115 -5.15 -8.66 12.05
C TYR A 115 -4.79 -9.94 11.28
N GLY A 116 -3.56 -10.45 11.42
CA GLY A 116 -3.19 -11.76 10.88
C GLY A 116 -3.10 -11.82 9.36
N ILE A 117 -2.91 -10.68 8.70
CA ILE A 117 -2.76 -10.57 7.24
C ILE A 117 -1.34 -10.12 6.90
N ILE A 118 -0.71 -10.83 5.98
CA ILE A 118 0.57 -10.44 5.38
C ILE A 118 0.46 -10.48 3.86
N SER A 119 1.32 -9.71 3.17
CA SER A 119 1.28 -9.51 1.72
C SER A 119 2.52 -10.03 1.01
N PHE A 120 2.35 -10.50 -0.21
CA PHE A 120 3.37 -11.06 -1.08
C PHE A 120 3.23 -10.50 -2.49
N LYS A 121 4.36 -10.28 -3.16
CA LYS A 121 4.42 -9.80 -4.54
C LYS A 121 3.87 -10.80 -5.55
N ASP A 122 3.87 -12.08 -5.20
CA ASP A 122 3.34 -13.14 -6.04
C ASP A 122 2.74 -14.30 -5.23
N LYS A 123 1.90 -15.07 -5.91
CA LYS A 123 1.18 -16.21 -5.33
C LYS A 123 2.12 -17.34 -4.90
N ALA A 124 3.20 -17.58 -5.63
CA ALA A 124 4.13 -18.68 -5.32
C ALA A 124 4.82 -18.46 -3.97
N SER A 125 5.20 -17.22 -3.66
CA SER A 125 5.79 -16.82 -2.37
C SER A 125 4.79 -16.98 -1.22
N ALA A 126 3.52 -16.61 -1.44
CA ALA A 126 2.46 -16.81 -0.46
C ALA A 126 2.17 -18.30 -0.19
N GLU A 127 2.14 -19.14 -1.23
CA GLU A 127 1.97 -20.59 -1.10
C GLU A 127 3.16 -21.25 -0.39
N ALA A 128 4.38 -20.77 -0.64
CA ALA A 128 5.57 -21.24 0.05
C ALA A 128 5.49 -20.93 1.55
N PHE A 129 5.07 -19.71 1.93
CA PHE A 129 4.85 -19.35 3.32
C PHE A 129 3.82 -20.25 4.00
N ILE A 130 2.65 -20.47 3.37
CA ILE A 130 1.60 -21.34 3.93
C ILE A 130 2.13 -22.76 4.15
N LYS A 131 2.90 -23.28 3.19
CA LYS A 131 3.50 -24.62 3.28
C LYS A 131 4.52 -24.71 4.42
N GLU A 132 5.33 -23.66 4.61
CA GLU A 132 6.35 -23.60 5.64
C GLU A 132 5.76 -23.46 7.04
N GLN A 133 4.78 -22.57 7.21
CA GLN A 133 4.16 -22.29 8.51
C GLN A 133 3.07 -23.30 8.88
N GLY A 134 2.51 -24.02 7.90
CA GLY A 134 1.42 -24.98 8.11
C GLY A 134 0.07 -24.34 8.42
N VAL A 135 -0.05 -23.01 8.28
CA VAL A 135 -1.25 -22.23 8.58
C VAL A 135 -1.50 -21.19 7.48
N GLY A 136 -2.73 -20.66 7.47
CA GLY A 136 -3.14 -19.59 6.58
C GLY A 136 -3.78 -20.02 5.28
N ARG A 137 -4.53 -19.08 4.71
CA ARG A 137 -5.23 -19.21 3.43
C ARG A 137 -4.87 -18.05 2.51
N LEU A 138 -4.79 -18.35 1.22
CA LEU A 138 -4.58 -17.33 0.19
C LEU A 138 -5.79 -16.42 0.08
N LEU A 139 -5.50 -15.15 -0.16
CA LEU A 139 -6.46 -14.09 -0.44
C LEU A 139 -5.93 -13.20 -1.58
N SER A 140 -6.83 -12.76 -2.45
CA SER A 140 -6.60 -11.64 -3.36
C SER A 140 -7.05 -10.32 -2.72
N ALA A 141 -6.68 -9.20 -3.32
CA ALA A 141 -7.23 -7.89 -2.91
C ALA A 141 -8.76 -7.83 -2.99
N ALA A 142 -9.37 -8.54 -3.95
CA ALA A 142 -10.83 -8.60 -4.06
C ALA A 142 -11.47 -9.38 -2.91
N ASP A 143 -10.82 -10.44 -2.43
CA ASP A 143 -11.31 -11.24 -1.31
C ASP A 143 -11.31 -10.44 0.01
N LEU A 144 -10.40 -9.47 0.16
CA LEU A 144 -10.33 -8.59 1.33
C LEU A 144 -11.59 -7.71 1.52
N ASN A 145 -12.34 -7.44 0.45
CA ASN A 145 -13.61 -6.71 0.55
C ASN A 145 -14.68 -7.47 1.34
N ASN A 146 -14.61 -8.80 1.34
CA ASN A 146 -15.53 -9.69 2.07
C ASN A 146 -14.87 -10.32 3.32
N HIS A 147 -13.66 -9.88 3.66
CA HIS A 147 -12.91 -10.39 4.80
C HIS A 147 -13.40 -9.75 6.11
N THR A 148 -13.49 -10.56 7.17
CA THR A 148 -13.78 -10.09 8.52
C THR A 148 -12.51 -9.51 9.16
N TRP A 149 -12.51 -8.20 9.40
CA TRP A 149 -11.39 -7.45 9.96
C TRP A 149 -11.41 -7.42 11.49
N GLU A 150 -11.29 -8.59 12.12
CA GLU A 150 -11.24 -8.73 13.57
C GLU A 150 -9.81 -8.93 14.06
N GLN A 151 -9.43 -8.24 15.13
CA GLN A 151 -8.16 -8.45 15.80
C GLN A 151 -8.22 -9.73 16.64
N SER A 152 -7.18 -10.56 16.57
CA SER A 152 -7.06 -11.74 17.43
C SER A 152 -6.84 -11.31 18.88
N LYS A 153 -7.90 -11.39 19.69
CA LYS A 153 -7.92 -10.94 21.10
C LYS A 153 -6.86 -11.59 21.99
N GLY A 154 -6.38 -12.79 21.63
CA GLY A 154 -5.35 -13.52 22.40
C GLY A 154 -3.91 -13.09 22.13
N MET A 155 -3.67 -12.24 21.14
CA MET A 155 -2.30 -11.80 20.77
C MET A 155 -1.93 -10.39 21.25
N MET A 156 -2.90 -9.61 21.74
CA MET A 156 -2.65 -8.25 22.25
C MET A 156 -2.12 -8.20 23.69
N ASP A 157 -2.02 -9.36 24.37
CA ASP A 157 -1.77 -9.46 25.81
C ASP A 157 -0.34 -9.85 26.18
N MET A 158 0.63 -9.72 25.26
CA MET A 158 2.05 -10.01 25.53
C MET A 158 2.96 -8.82 25.23
N GLY A 159 2.61 -7.67 25.81
CA GLY A 159 3.52 -6.55 26.01
C GLY A 159 3.90 -6.42 27.49
N LEU A 160 4.92 -7.18 27.92
CA LEU A 160 5.96 -6.80 28.90
C LEU A 160 7.16 -7.76 28.74
#